data_AF-A0A1N6NE58-F1
#
_entry.id   AF-A0A1N6NE58-F1
#
_cell.length_a   1.000
_cell.length_b   1.000
_cell.length_c   1.000
_cell.angle_alpha   90.00
_cell.angle_beta   90.00
_cell.angle_gamma   90.00
#
_symmetry.space_group_name_H-M   'P 1'
#
loop_
_entity.id
_entity.type
_entity.pdbx_description
1 polymer ?
#
loop_
_entity_poly.entity_id
_entity_poly.type
_entity_poly.pdbx_seq_one_letter_code
_entity_poly.pdbx_strand_id
1 'polypeptide(L)'
;MKKKIFKYRLVYYLAVITSLLLFIISAFSVFEIFNDFNLFKTLFIAISLVINSFAFVNLVEKYDKAILFLNLSLFLSIIVLGYPLLFGFLNGYNILENFIFKFLIILILNLLIVNVFKVKKYAGANEIENIGKHQD
;
A
#
# COMPACT_ATOMS: atom_id res chain seq x y z
N MET A 1 25.03 -3.47 -3.40
CA MET A 1 24.33 -2.86 -4.56
C MET A 1 22.94 -2.38 -4.15
N LYS A 2 22.60 -1.09 -4.32
CA LYS A 2 21.23 -0.59 -4.07
C LYS A 2 20.27 -1.24 -5.08
N LYS A 3 19.42 -2.18 -4.64
CA LYS A 3 18.43 -2.87 -5.48
C LYS A 3 17.43 -1.86 -6.03
N LYS A 4 17.12 -1.94 -7.33
CA LYS A 4 16.05 -1.15 -7.97
C LYS A 4 14.71 -1.87 -7.80
N ILE A 5 13.73 -1.21 -7.17
CA ILE A 5 12.37 -1.73 -6.98
C ILE A 5 11.49 -1.44 -8.19
N PHE A 6 11.61 -0.22 -8.75
CA PHE A 6 10.82 0.25 -9.89
C PHE A 6 11.70 0.61 -11.08
N LYS A 7 11.13 0.51 -12.29
CA LYS A 7 11.80 0.86 -13.55
C LYS A 7 12.20 2.34 -13.58
N TYR A 8 11.34 3.22 -13.06
CA TYR A 8 11.53 4.67 -13.07
C TYR A 8 11.70 5.22 -11.65
N ARG A 9 12.60 6.22 -11.49
CA ARG A 9 12.83 6.90 -10.20
C ARG A 9 11.59 7.68 -9.74
N LEU A 10 10.84 8.28 -10.68
CA LEU A 10 9.61 9.00 -10.36
C LEU A 10 8.58 8.11 -9.65
N VAL A 11 8.41 6.87 -10.13
CA VAL A 11 7.50 5.89 -9.48
C VAL A 11 7.98 5.53 -8.09
N TYR A 12 9.30 5.43 -7.88
CA TYR A 12 9.85 5.21 -6.55
C TYR A 12 9.51 6.36 -5.59
N TYR A 13 9.71 7.62 -6.00
CA TYR A 13 9.37 8.76 -5.15
C TYR A 13 7.87 8.88 -4.90
N LEU A 14 7.04 8.64 -5.91
CA LEU A 14 5.59 8.57 -5.77
C LEU A 14 5.19 7.53 -4.72
N ALA A 15 5.77 6.33 -4.79
CA ALA A 15 5.51 5.27 -3.83
C ALA A 15 5.97 5.62 -2.41
N VAL A 16 7.13 6.28 -2.26
CA VAL A 16 7.64 6.74 -0.94
C VAL A 16 6.75 7.81 -0.33
N ILE A 17 6.33 8.80 -1.13
CA ILE A 17 5.43 9.85 -0.68
C ILE A 17 4.08 9.25 -0.28
N THR A 18 3.57 8.32 -1.09
CA THR A 18 2.30 7.65 -0.81
C THR A 18 2.37 6.82 0.47
N SER A 19 3.43 6.02 0.65
CA SER A 19 3.57 5.21 1.87
C SER A 19 3.79 6.06 3.13
N LEU A 20 4.53 7.17 3.01
CA LEU A 20 4.68 8.14 4.10
C LEU A 20 3.34 8.76 4.49
N LEU A 21 2.55 9.20 3.51
CA LEU A 21 1.25 9.81 3.74
C LEU A 21 0.28 8.83 4.43
N LEU A 22 0.24 7.58 3.97
CA LEU A 22 -0.59 6.53 4.59
C LEU A 22 -0.13 6.20 6.01
N PHE A 23 1.18 6.17 6.25
CA PHE A 23 1.73 5.99 7.59
C PHE A 23 1.31 7.13 8.54
N ILE A 24 1.42 8.38 8.08
CA ILE A 24 1.00 9.55 8.87
C ILE A 24 -0.50 9.48 9.20
N ILE A 25 -1.35 9.22 8.21
CA ILE A 25 -2.80 9.06 8.43
C ILE A 25 -3.07 7.98 9.48
N SER A 26 -2.38 6.84 9.38
CA SER A 26 -2.54 5.74 10.33
C SER A 26 -1.99 6.04 11.73
N ALA A 27 -1.00 6.92 11.86
CA ALA A 27 -0.52 7.37 13.16
C ALA A 27 -1.54 8.29 13.82
N PHE A 28 -2.16 9.20 13.05
CA PHE A 28 -3.20 10.08 13.57
C PHE A 28 -4.50 9.35 13.94
N SER A 29 -4.82 8.21 13.31
CA SER A 29 -6.02 7.45 13.69
C SER A 29 -5.94 6.87 15.10
N VAL A 30 -4.76 6.76 15.72
CA VAL A 30 -4.60 6.35 17.13
C VAL A 30 -5.37 7.29 18.07
N PHE A 31 -5.49 8.57 17.75
CA PHE A 31 -6.28 9.52 18.55
C PHE A 31 -7.76 9.13 18.63
N GLU A 32 -8.28 8.45 17.60
CA GLU A 32 -9.68 8.02 17.60
C GLU A 32 -9.99 6.90 18.61
N ILE A 33 -8.98 6.22 19.14
CA ILE A 33 -9.13 5.20 20.19
C ILE A 33 -9.51 5.87 21.52
N PHE A 34 -8.98 7.07 21.77
CA PHE A 34 -9.26 7.83 23.00
C PHE A 34 -10.63 8.50 22.97
N ASN A 35 -11.18 8.77 21.77
CA ASN A 35 -12.50 9.37 21.63
C ASN A 35 -13.62 8.36 21.90
N ASP A 36 -13.49 7.13 21.40
CA ASP A 36 -14.48 6.07 21.60
C ASP A 36 -13.79 4.70 21.53
N PHE A 37 -13.70 4.03 22.68
CA PHE A 37 -12.98 2.77 22.80
C PHE A 37 -13.81 1.60 22.29
N ASN A 38 -13.31 0.96 21.24
CA ASN A 38 -13.84 -0.28 20.70
C ASN A 38 -12.68 -1.23 20.38
N LEU A 39 -12.77 -2.48 20.84
CA LEU A 39 -11.73 -3.50 20.65
C LEU A 39 -11.46 -3.77 19.17
N PHE A 40 -12.49 -3.87 18.33
CA PHE A 40 -12.33 -4.10 16.89
C PHE A 40 -11.69 -2.90 16.20
N LYS A 41 -12.10 -1.68 16.56
CA LYS A 41 -11.52 -0.44 16.04
C LYS A 41 -10.04 -0.33 16.41
N THR A 42 -9.71 -0.66 17.67
CA THR A 42 -8.34 -0.66 18.18
C THR A 42 -7.46 -1.65 17.42
N LEU A 43 -7.92 -2.89 17.24
CA LEU A 43 -7.22 -3.89 16.45
C LEU A 43 -7.01 -3.42 15.01
N PHE A 44 -8.04 -2.86 14.39
CA PHE A 44 -7.96 -2.36 13.03
C PHE A 44 -6.92 -1.23 12.88
N ILE A 45 -6.93 -0.25 13.79
CA ILE A 45 -5.96 0.85 13.82
C ILE A 45 -4.54 0.32 14.04
N ALA A 46 -4.35 -0.62 14.97
CA ALA A 46 -3.04 -1.20 15.25
C ALA A 46 -2.49 -1.97 14.04
N ILE A 47 -3.31 -2.81 13.40
CA ILE A 47 -2.92 -3.56 12.19
C ILE A 47 -2.58 -2.59 11.05
N SER A 48 -3.40 -1.56 10.85
CA SER A 48 -3.15 -0.52 9.84
C SER A 48 -1.81 0.17 10.08
N LEU A 49 -1.53 0.55 11.34
CA LEU A 49 -0.28 1.21 11.70
C LEU A 49 0.93 0.33 11.41
N VAL A 50 0.86 -0.95 11.78
CA VAL A 50 1.92 -1.92 11.48
C VAL A 50 2.13 -2.06 9.97
N ILE A 51 1.07 -2.32 9.20
CA ILE A 51 1.18 -2.50 7.75
C ILE A 51 1.78 -1.26 7.08
N ASN A 52 1.30 -0.06 7.43
CA ASN A 52 1.76 1.20 6.83
C ASN A 52 3.21 1.52 7.23
N SER A 53 3.60 1.27 8.49
CA SER A 53 4.99 1.41 8.95
C SER A 53 5.92 0.47 8.16
N PHE A 54 5.52 -0.80 8.02
CA PHE A 54 6.29 -1.77 7.26
C PHE A 54 6.37 -1.37 5.78
N ALA A 55 5.29 -0.88 5.17
CA ALA A 55 5.31 -0.40 3.80
C ALA A 55 6.33 0.74 3.61
N PHE A 56 6.31 1.75 4.49
CA PHE A 56 7.24 2.86 4.43
C PHE A 56 8.70 2.42 4.61
N VAL A 57 9.01 1.71 5.70
CA VAL A 57 10.37 1.27 6.02
C VAL A 57 10.91 0.34 4.92
N ASN A 58 10.12 -0.62 4.45
CA ASN A 58 10.58 -1.54 3.41
C ASN A 58 10.89 -0.83 2.08
N LEU A 59 10.13 0.22 1.76
CA LEU A 59 10.33 0.97 0.53
C LEU A 59 11.56 1.88 0.60
N VAL A 60 11.79 2.53 1.76
CA VAL A 60 12.97 3.36 2.00
C VAL A 60 14.25 2.52 1.98
N GLU A 61 14.24 1.37 2.69
CA GLU A 61 15.37 0.43 2.75
C GLU A 61 15.52 -0.44 1.49
N LYS A 62 14.53 -0.41 0.59
CA LYS A 62 14.52 -1.15 -0.68
C LYS A 62 14.62 -2.66 -0.51
N TYR A 63 13.90 -3.20 0.48
CA TYR A 63 13.76 -4.63 0.66
C TYR A 63 12.99 -5.29 -0.49
N ASP A 64 13.24 -6.59 -0.70
CA ASP A 64 12.64 -7.34 -1.82
C ASP A 64 11.11 -7.42 -1.73
N LYS A 65 10.56 -7.42 -0.50
CA LYS A 65 9.12 -7.48 -0.23
C LYS A 65 8.44 -6.11 -0.18
N ALA A 66 9.13 -5.01 -0.51
CA ALA A 66 8.57 -3.66 -0.37
C ALA A 66 7.27 -3.42 -1.15
N ILE A 67 7.17 -3.98 -2.36
CA ILE A 67 5.96 -3.85 -3.20
C ILE A 67 4.77 -4.58 -2.55
N LEU A 68 5.00 -5.71 -1.88
CA LEU A 68 3.94 -6.46 -1.20
C LEU A 68 3.30 -5.61 -0.11
N PHE A 69 4.11 -5.03 0.77
CA PHE A 69 3.63 -4.18 1.86
C PHE A 69 2.97 -2.90 1.34
N LEU A 70 3.51 -2.28 0.29
CA LEU A 70 2.88 -1.11 -0.35
C LEU A 70 1.50 -1.45 -0.93
N ASN A 71 1.38 -2.56 -1.64
CA ASN A 71 0.10 -3.00 -2.19
C ASN A 71 -0.92 -3.29 -1.08
N LEU A 72 -0.49 -3.94 0.00
CA LEU A 72 -1.35 -4.24 1.15
C LEU A 72 -1.83 -2.95 1.85
N SER A 73 -0.93 -1.99 2.04
CA SER A 73 -1.22 -0.66 2.58
C SER A 73 -2.24 0.12 1.73
N LEU A 74 -2.03 0.15 0.41
CA LEU A 74 -2.95 0.76 -0.54
C LEU A 74 -4.32 0.08 -0.56
N PHE A 75 -4.33 -1.26 -0.58
CA PHE A 75 -5.55 -2.05 -0.55
C PHE A 75 -6.37 -1.79 0.71
N LEU A 76 -5.73 -1.80 1.87
CA LEU A 76 -6.38 -1.49 3.15
C LEU A 76 -7.01 -0.09 3.11
N SER A 77 -6.28 0.90 2.63
CA SER A 77 -6.76 2.28 2.52
C SER A 77 -7.94 2.42 1.56
N ILE A 78 -7.91 1.70 0.43
CA ILE A 78 -9.01 1.64 -0.54
C ILE A 78 -10.27 1.03 0.08
N ILE A 79 -10.15 -0.02 0.90
CA ILE A 79 -11.30 -0.61 1.59
C ILE A 79 -11.89 0.39 2.60
N VAL A 80 -11.03 0.99 3.43
CA VAL A 80 -11.47 1.92 4.49
C VAL A 80 -12.24 3.10 3.92
N LEU A 81 -11.79 3.65 2.80
CA LEU A 81 -12.44 4.81 2.18
C LEU A 81 -13.58 4.38 1.24
N GLY A 82 -13.42 3.25 0.56
CA GLY A 82 -14.37 2.76 -0.44
C GLY A 82 -15.67 2.24 0.16
N TYR A 83 -15.62 1.56 1.32
CA TYR A 83 -16.82 1.01 1.94
C TYR A 83 -17.85 2.09 2.34
N PRO A 84 -17.48 3.16 3.08
CA PRO A 84 -18.41 4.24 3.40
C PRO A 84 -18.94 4.95 2.15
N LEU A 85 -18.10 5.13 1.12
CA LEU A 85 -18.52 5.76 -0.13
C LEU A 85 -19.57 4.91 -0.86
N LEU A 86 -19.35 3.60 -0.97
CA LEU A 86 -20.31 2.68 -1.58
C LEU A 86 -21.65 2.74 -0.84
N PHE A 87 -21.62 2.70 0.50
CA PHE A 87 -22.84 2.80 1.29
C PHE A 87 -23.56 4.15 1.10
N GLY A 88 -22.81 5.25 1.06
CA GLY A 88 -23.35 6.56 0.73
C GLY A 88 -24.01 6.60 -0.65
N PHE A 89 -23.42 5.94 -1.65
CA PHE A 89 -23.95 5.89 -3.02
C PHE A 89 -25.33 5.27 -3.06
N LEU A 90 -25.44 4.11 -2.41
CA LEU A 90 -26.67 3.32 -2.37
C LEU A 90 -27.78 4.06 -1.63
N ASN A 91 -27.42 4.97 -0.72
CA ASN A 91 -28.35 5.86 -0.02
C ASN A 91 -28.65 7.17 -0.79
N GLY A 92 -28.21 7.30 -2.04
CA GLY A 92 -28.55 8.43 -2.91
C GLY A 92 -27.63 9.65 -2.81
N TYR A 93 -26.46 9.55 -2.15
CA TYR A 93 -25.51 10.66 -2.10
C TYR A 93 -24.81 10.88 -3.45
N ASN A 94 -24.64 12.14 -3.86
CA ASN A 94 -23.80 12.49 -5.01
C ASN A 94 -22.31 12.39 -4.65
N ILE A 95 -21.69 11.29 -5.05
CA ILE A 95 -20.29 10.98 -4.70
C ILE A 95 -19.27 11.68 -5.58
N LEU A 96 -19.64 12.08 -6.79
CA LEU A 96 -18.71 12.65 -7.77
C LEU A 96 -18.06 13.95 -7.27
N GLU A 97 -18.78 14.71 -6.45
CA GLU A 97 -18.28 15.93 -5.83
C GLU A 97 -17.53 15.67 -4.51
N ASN A 98 -17.63 14.47 -3.96
CA ASN A 98 -17.03 14.13 -2.68
C ASN A 98 -15.50 14.05 -2.78
N PHE A 99 -14.81 14.81 -1.93
CA PHE A 99 -13.35 14.81 -1.86
C PHE A 99 -12.76 13.42 -1.59
N ILE A 100 -13.44 12.61 -0.76
CA ILE A 100 -13.01 11.25 -0.41
C ILE A 100 -12.98 10.38 -1.67
N PHE A 101 -13.92 10.57 -2.61
CA PHE A 101 -13.95 9.83 -3.86
C PHE A 101 -12.77 10.18 -4.76
N LYS A 102 -12.44 11.48 -4.87
CA LYS A 102 -11.25 11.93 -5.63
C LYS A 102 -9.97 11.34 -5.03
N PHE A 103 -9.87 11.32 -3.70
CA PHE A 103 -8.74 10.72 -3.00
C PHE A 103 -8.66 9.21 -3.24
N LEU A 104 -9.79 8.49 -3.23
CA LEU A 104 -9.87 7.07 -3.55
C LEU A 104 -9.35 6.76 -4.96
N ILE A 105 -9.73 7.57 -5.96
CA ILE A 105 -9.23 7.42 -7.34
C ILE A 105 -7.70 7.55 -7.37
N ILE A 106 -7.13 8.51 -6.65
CA ILE A 106 -5.67 8.69 -6.56
C ILE A 106 -4.99 7.45 -5.98
N LEU A 107 -5.57 6.83 -4.94
CA LEU A 107 -5.03 5.59 -4.37
C LEU A 107 -5.08 4.42 -5.36
N ILE A 108 -6.17 4.29 -6.11
CA ILE A 108 -6.32 3.26 -7.16
C ILE A 108 -5.29 3.48 -8.27
N LEU A 109 -5.11 4.72 -8.74
CA LEU A 109 -4.10 5.07 -9.73
C LEU A 109 -2.69 4.75 -9.23
N ASN A 110 -2.38 5.08 -7.97
CA ASN A 110 -1.10 4.72 -7.37
C ASN A 110 -0.88 3.21 -7.37
N LEU A 111 -1.88 2.42 -6.96
CA LEU A 111 -1.81 0.96 -6.98
C LEU A 111 -1.53 0.41 -8.38
N LEU A 112 -2.17 0.95 -9.41
CA LEU A 112 -1.93 0.56 -10.80
C LEU A 112 -0.50 0.93 -11.24
N ILE A 113 -0.07 2.17 -11.02
CA ILE A 113 1.25 2.68 -11.42
C ILE A 113 2.37 1.84 -10.79
N VAL A 114 2.31 1.60 -9.48
CA VAL A 114 3.38 0.85 -8.79
C VAL A 114 3.44 -0.61 -9.26
N ASN A 115 2.31 -1.21 -9.62
CA ASN A 115 2.29 -2.59 -10.12
C ASN A 115 2.70 -2.72 -11.59
N VAL A 116 2.39 -1.73 -12.43
CA VAL A 116 2.81 -1.69 -13.83
C VAL A 116 4.32 -1.49 -13.95
N PHE A 117 4.89 -0.61 -13.13
CA PHE A 117 6.32 -0.23 -13.24
C PHE A 117 7.25 -0.95 -12.26
N LYS A 118 6.77 -1.96 -11.53
CA LYS A 118 7.64 -2.80 -10.70
C LYS A 118 8.66 -3.54 -11.57
N VAL A 119 9.90 -3.61 -11.09
CA VAL A 119 10.93 -4.42 -11.74
C VAL A 119 10.56 -5.88 -11.51
N LYS A 120 10.27 -6.62 -12.59
CA LYS A 120 10.16 -8.07 -12.53
C LYS A 120 11.55 -8.64 -12.27
N LYS A 121 11.80 -9.11 -11.05
CA LYS A 121 12.95 -9.99 -10.81
C LYS A 121 12.56 -11.37 -11.33
N TYR A 122 13.18 -11.79 -12.43
CA TYR A 122 13.16 -13.18 -12.88
C TYR A 122 13.98 -14.02 -11.89
N ALA A 123 13.47 -14.23 -10.67
CA ALA A 123 14.14 -15.05 -9.68
C ALA A 123 13.75 -16.54 -9.84
N GLY A 124 12.51 -16.84 -10.21
CA GLY A 124 12.02 -18.23 -10.24
C GLY A 124 12.43 -19.06 -11.46
N ALA A 125 12.78 -18.45 -12.59
CA ALA A 125 13.17 -19.23 -13.79
C ALA A 125 14.60 -19.76 -13.66
N ASN A 126 15.54 -18.93 -13.22
CA ASN A 126 16.95 -19.31 -13.11
C ASN A 126 17.24 -20.24 -11.92
N GLU A 127 16.44 -20.21 -10.85
CA GLU A 127 16.61 -21.15 -9.73
C GLU A 127 16.19 -22.57 -10.12
N ILE A 128 15.12 -22.75 -10.91
CA ILE A 128 14.71 -24.08 -11.40
C ILE A 128 15.69 -24.60 -12.46
N GLU A 129 16.21 -23.73 -13.33
CA GLU A 129 17.16 -24.11 -14.38
C GLU A 129 18.57 -24.44 -13.86
N ASN A 130 18.91 -24.03 -12.64
CA ASN A 130 20.20 -24.30 -12.00
C ASN A 130 20.19 -25.50 -11.03
N ILE A 131 19.02 -26.10 -10.75
CA ILE A 131 18.93 -27.37 -10.02
C ILE A 131 19.32 -28.49 -10.99
N GLY A 132 20.63 -28.67 -11.20
CA GLY A 132 21.17 -29.74 -12.06
C GLY A 132 22.46 -29.40 -12.83
N LYS A 133 22.90 -28.14 -12.85
CA LYS A 133 24.10 -27.69 -13.61
C LYS A 133 25.41 -27.73 -12.80
N HIS A 134 25.44 -28.41 -11.65
CA HIS A 134 26.62 -28.51 -10.77
C HIS A 134 27.04 -29.96 -10.50
N GLN A 135 26.79 -30.87 -11.44
CA GLN A 135 27.38 -32.20 -11.45
C GLN A 135 28.16 -32.38 -12.75
N ASP A 136 29.43 -31.98 -12.72
CA ASP A 136 30.54 -32.53 -13.50
C ASP A 136 31.81 -32.45 -12.63
#